data_AF-A0A3R6EG12-F1
#
_entry.id   AF-A0A3R6EG12-F1
#
_cell.length_a   1.000
_cell.length_b   1.000
_cell.length_c   1.000
_cell.angle_alpha   90.00
_cell.angle_beta   90.00
_cell.angle_gamma   90.00
#
_symmetry.space_group_name_H-M   'P 1'
#
loop_
_entity.id
_entity.type
_entity.pdbx_description
1 polymer ?
#
loop_
_entity_poly.entity_id
_entity_poly.type
_entity_poly.pdbx_seq_one_letter_code
_entity_poly.pdbx_strand_id
1 'polypeptide(L)'
;MRKLLEKYYNILYYCEYNLLFFIFKRFLNPFYWISIPKWNNKYMKCIVSRISKQEVSEIHGGVNVFISSWSTFAISCTSFWLLCIVLIVGGKVLKMLGIDVPSVIFENKFIIILLLIALVSYLCYINEFFVLKNDKYRKFFAEFEKKKRYLLYYGIYVVSLIIQLATFYMLFMEIVK
;
A
#
# COMPACT_ATOMS: atom_id res chain seq x y z
N MET A 1 0.48 11.83 18.72
CA MET A 1 -0.18 11.18 17.55
C MET A 1 0.69 11.07 16.32
N ARG A 2 1.33 12.14 15.82
CA ARG A 2 2.12 12.12 14.56
C ARG A 2 3.16 10.98 14.47
N LYS A 3 3.96 10.76 15.52
CA LYS A 3 4.99 9.70 15.56
C LYS A 3 4.41 8.28 15.51
N LEU A 4 3.21 8.05 16.06
CA LEU A 4 2.56 6.74 16.04
C LEU A 4 1.98 6.42 14.67
N LEU A 5 1.30 7.40 14.05
CA LEU A 5 0.76 7.27 12.70
C LEU A 5 1.88 7.05 11.68
N GLU A 6 2.99 7.77 11.82
CA GLU A 6 4.16 7.59 10.97
C GLU A 6 4.74 6.18 11.10
N LYS A 7 4.91 5.69 12.33
CA LYS A 7 5.37 4.31 12.58
C LYS A 7 4.41 3.29 11.98
N TYR A 8 3.11 3.51 12.09
CA TYR A 8 2.09 2.65 11.51
C TYR A 8 2.17 2.62 9.97
N TYR A 9 2.28 3.78 9.32
CA TYR A 9 2.43 3.88 7.87
C TYR A 9 3.71 3.20 7.38
N ASN A 10 4.82 3.33 8.12
CA ASN A 10 6.06 2.63 7.78
C ASN A 10 5.94 1.11 7.92
N ILE A 11 5.16 0.61 8.90
CA ILE A 11 4.87 -0.83 9.02
C ILE A 11 4.05 -1.31 7.82
N LEU A 12 3.00 -0.58 7.45
CA LEU A 12 2.17 -0.92 6.28
C LEU A 12 3.01 -0.95 5.00
N TYR A 13 3.80 0.10 4.77
CA TYR A 13 4.70 0.21 3.63
C TYR A 13 5.72 -0.92 3.59
N TYR A 14 6.35 -1.24 4.72
CA TYR A 14 7.32 -2.33 4.82
C TYR A 14 6.69 -3.70 4.48
N CYS A 15 5.49 -3.97 5.01
CA CYS A 15 4.79 -5.22 4.77
C CYS A 15 4.36 -5.34 3.31
N GLU A 16 3.76 -4.27 2.75
CA GLU A 16 3.34 -4.20 1.35
C GLU A 16 4.54 -4.39 0.41
N TYR A 17 5.65 -3.69 0.67
CA TYR A 17 6.85 -3.78 -0.14
C TYR A 17 7.39 -5.20 -0.20
N ASN A 18 7.55 -5.85 0.95
CA ASN A 18 8.07 -7.21 0.99
C ASN A 18 7.11 -8.21 0.34
N LEU A 19 5.80 -8.00 0.50
CA LEU A 19 4.78 -8.84 -0.11
C LEU A 19 4.79 -8.69 -1.64
N LEU A 20 4.76 -7.47 -2.16
CA LEU A 20 4.83 -7.18 -3.58
C LEU A 20 6.17 -7.64 -4.17
N PHE A 21 7.27 -7.48 -3.44
CA PHE A 21 8.58 -7.99 -3.85
C PHE A 21 8.54 -9.51 -4.02
N PHE A 22 8.00 -10.22 -3.03
CA PHE A 22 7.85 -11.68 -3.11
C PHE A 22 6.95 -12.09 -4.29
N ILE A 23 5.80 -11.44 -4.45
CA ILE A 23 4.85 -11.74 -5.52
C ILE A 23 5.49 -11.49 -6.89
N PHE A 24 6.03 -10.31 -7.16
CA PHE A 24 6.55 -9.96 -8.48
C PHE A 24 7.85 -10.69 -8.83
N LYS A 25 8.76 -10.87 -7.86
CA LYS A 25 10.10 -11.42 -8.15
C LYS A 25 10.18 -12.93 -8.04
N ARG A 26 9.30 -13.58 -7.26
CA ARG A 26 9.32 -15.03 -7.06
C ARG A 26 8.07 -15.72 -7.60
N PHE A 27 6.88 -15.26 -7.21
CA PHE A 27 5.66 -15.94 -7.58
C PHE A 27 5.28 -15.73 -9.05
N LEU A 28 5.24 -14.48 -9.51
CA LEU A 28 4.86 -14.12 -10.88
C LEU A 28 6.04 -14.11 -11.86
N ASN A 29 7.28 -14.25 -11.38
CA ASN A 29 8.45 -14.18 -12.24
C ASN A 29 8.70 -15.52 -12.94
N PRO A 30 8.40 -15.67 -14.25
CA PRO A 30 8.58 -16.93 -14.95
C PRO A 30 10.05 -17.38 -14.97
N PHE A 31 11.02 -16.46 -14.91
CA PHE A 31 12.45 -16.82 -14.87
C PHE A 31 12.86 -17.53 -13.58
N TYR A 32 12.16 -17.28 -12.48
CA TYR A 32 12.36 -18.03 -11.25
C TYR A 32 11.91 -19.49 -11.42
N TRP A 33 10.84 -19.71 -12.19
CA TRP A 33 10.25 -21.02 -12.45
C TRP A 33 11.00 -21.79 -13.54
N ILE A 34 11.59 -21.07 -14.48
CA ILE A 34 12.44 -21.57 -15.55
C ILE A 34 13.73 -22.26 -15.01
N SER A 35 14.04 -22.10 -13.72
CA SER A 35 15.09 -22.87 -13.02
C SER A 35 14.77 -24.37 -12.84
N ILE A 36 13.60 -24.85 -13.26
CA ILE A 36 13.21 -26.26 -13.29
C ILE A 36 14.20 -27.10 -14.13
N PRO A 37 14.56 -28.32 -13.70
CA PRO A 37 15.62 -29.15 -14.29
C PRO A 37 15.51 -29.46 -15.79
N LYS A 38 14.33 -29.27 -16.39
CA LYS A 38 14.09 -29.47 -17.83
C LYS A 38 14.91 -28.56 -18.75
N TRP A 39 15.39 -27.42 -18.25
CA TRP A 39 15.99 -26.38 -19.09
C TRP A 39 17.44 -26.03 -18.66
N ASN A 40 18.26 -27.05 -18.42
CA ASN A 40 19.60 -26.94 -17.84
C ASN A 40 20.70 -26.60 -18.89
N ASN A 41 20.58 -25.48 -19.60
CA ASN A 41 21.63 -25.03 -20.55
C ASN A 41 22.49 -23.86 -19.99
N LYS A 42 23.66 -23.63 -20.61
CA LYS A 42 24.62 -22.59 -20.16
C LYS A 42 24.03 -21.18 -20.20
N TYR A 43 23.22 -20.87 -21.21
CA TYR A 43 22.60 -19.54 -21.39
C TYR A 43 21.58 -19.24 -20.29
N MET A 44 20.78 -20.23 -19.91
CA MET A 44 19.79 -20.10 -18.85
C MET A 44 20.43 -19.97 -17.48
N LYS A 45 21.51 -20.70 -17.20
CA LYS A 45 22.32 -20.49 -15.99
C LYS A 45 22.82 -19.04 -15.89
N CYS A 46 23.29 -18.46 -17.00
CA CYS A 46 23.70 -17.06 -17.04
C CYS A 46 22.53 -16.10 -16.74
N ILE A 47 21.36 -16.30 -17.36
CA ILE A 47 20.17 -15.45 -17.15
C ILE A 47 19.71 -15.53 -15.69
N VAL A 48 19.54 -16.74 -15.16
CA VAL A 48 19.13 -16.95 -13.75
C VAL A 48 20.14 -16.33 -12.79
N SER A 49 21.44 -16.46 -13.04
CA SER A 49 22.48 -15.86 -12.19
C SER A 49 22.48 -14.32 -12.20
N ARG A 50 22.09 -13.69 -13.32
CA ARG A 50 21.96 -12.23 -13.39
C ARG A 50 20.74 -11.76 -12.61
N ILE A 51 19.62 -12.46 -12.74
CA ILE A 51 18.38 -12.16 -12.02
C ILE A 51 18.58 -12.34 -10.52
N SER A 52 19.27 -13.40 -10.09
CA SER A 52 19.55 -13.63 -8.66
C SER A 52 20.49 -12.58 -8.08
N LYS A 53 21.52 -12.15 -8.84
CA LYS A 53 22.39 -11.04 -8.42
C LYS A 53 21.62 -9.72 -8.32
N GLN A 54 20.71 -9.47 -9.26
CA GLN A 54 19.85 -8.30 -9.23
C GLN A 54 18.91 -8.33 -8.02
N GLU A 55 18.28 -9.47 -7.72
CA GLU A 55 17.44 -9.65 -6.53
C GLU A 55 18.22 -9.35 -5.24
N VAL A 56 19.42 -9.91 -5.07
CA VAL A 56 20.26 -9.65 -3.88
C VAL A 56 20.65 -8.17 -3.78
N SER A 57 20.96 -7.51 -4.91
CA SER A 57 21.26 -6.08 -4.91
C SER A 57 20.03 -5.22 -4.56
N GLU A 58 18.84 -5.64 -4.98
CA GLU A 58 17.58 -4.94 -4.69
C GLU A 58 17.15 -5.13 -3.21
N ILE A 59 17.43 -6.30 -2.62
CA ILE A 59 17.15 -6.57 -1.20
C ILE A 59 18.14 -5.85 -0.28
N HIS A 60 19.43 -5.76 -0.65
CA HIS A 60 20.49 -5.31 0.26
C HIS A 60 21.06 -3.91 -0.03
N GLY A 61 20.72 -3.26 -1.14
CA GLY A 61 21.34 -1.97 -1.51
C GLY A 61 20.49 -1.00 -2.34
N GLY A 62 19.41 -1.43 -2.98
CA GLY A 62 18.63 -0.58 -3.87
C GLY A 62 17.15 -0.89 -3.85
N VAL A 63 16.33 0.04 -3.37
CA VAL A 63 14.88 -0.13 -3.47
C VAL A 63 14.44 -0.14 -4.93
N ASN A 64 13.80 -1.24 -5.32
CA ASN A 64 13.11 -1.33 -6.60
C ASN A 64 12.03 -0.24 -6.68
N VAL A 65 12.27 0.77 -7.51
CA VAL A 65 11.42 1.97 -7.65
C VAL A 65 9.98 1.60 -8.00
N PHE A 66 9.80 0.61 -8.87
CA PHE A 66 8.47 0.16 -9.27
C PHE A 66 7.72 -0.44 -8.07
N ILE A 67 8.33 -1.41 -7.37
CA ILE A 67 7.70 -2.05 -6.20
C ILE A 67 7.45 -1.02 -5.09
N SER A 68 8.40 -0.11 -4.88
CA SER A 68 8.28 0.98 -3.92
C SER A 68 7.11 1.89 -4.21
N SER A 69 6.95 2.34 -5.45
CA SER A 69 5.84 3.20 -5.86
C SER A 69 4.51 2.47 -5.69
N TRP A 70 4.44 1.17 -6.01
CA TRP A 70 3.24 0.37 -5.74
C TRP A 70 2.97 0.17 -4.24
N SER A 71 4.01 0.12 -3.41
CA SER A 71 3.87 -0.07 -1.96
C SER A 71 3.27 1.14 -1.25
N THR A 72 3.39 2.34 -1.83
CA THR A 72 2.74 3.55 -1.28
C THR A 72 1.23 3.52 -1.48
N PHE A 73 0.72 2.65 -2.37
CA PHE A 73 -0.71 2.45 -2.57
C PHE A 73 -1.41 2.01 -1.28
N ALA A 74 -0.84 1.08 -0.52
CA ALA A 74 -1.41 0.61 0.75
C ALA A 74 -1.57 1.74 1.79
N ILE A 75 -0.58 2.63 1.86
CA ILE A 75 -0.63 3.82 2.72
C ILE A 75 -1.74 4.76 2.26
N SER A 76 -1.90 4.89 0.95
CA SER A 76 -2.86 5.79 0.33
C SER A 76 -4.29 5.31 0.48
N CYS A 77 -4.53 3.99 0.35
CA CYS A 77 -5.78 3.35 0.73
C CYS A 77 -6.11 3.59 2.21
N THR A 78 -5.11 3.50 3.09
CA THR A 78 -5.29 3.75 4.54
C THR A 78 -5.63 5.21 4.83
N SER A 79 -4.93 6.16 4.21
CA SER A 79 -5.21 7.59 4.33
C SER A 79 -6.59 7.96 3.79
N PHE A 80 -6.97 7.38 2.64
CA PHE A 80 -8.29 7.55 2.06
C PHE A 80 -9.39 7.00 2.97
N TRP A 81 -9.18 5.81 3.53
CA TRP A 81 -10.09 5.21 4.50
C TRP A 81 -10.32 6.10 5.73
N LEU A 82 -9.25 6.65 6.32
CA LEU A 82 -9.35 7.60 7.43
C LEU A 82 -10.15 8.85 7.04
N LEU A 83 -9.92 9.38 5.83
CA LEU A 83 -10.64 10.54 5.31
C LEU A 83 -12.14 10.23 5.15
N CYS A 84 -12.50 9.06 4.61
CA CYS A 84 -13.89 8.61 4.51
C CYS A 84 -14.56 8.57 5.88
N ILE A 85 -13.91 8.00 6.89
CA ILE A 85 -14.46 7.95 8.26
C ILE A 85 -14.71 9.36 8.80
N VAL A 86 -13.75 10.27 8.64
CA VAL A 86 -13.89 11.67 9.08
C VAL A 86 -15.05 12.36 8.38
N LEU A 87 -15.21 12.17 7.06
CA LEU A 87 -16.32 12.74 6.31
C LEU A 87 -17.68 12.21 6.78
N ILE A 88 -17.79 10.92 7.10
CA ILE A 88 -19.06 10.32 7.55
C ILE A 88 -19.43 10.78 8.95
N VAL A 89 -18.48 10.73 9.90
CA VAL A 89 -18.69 11.22 11.25
C VAL A 89 -19.00 12.71 11.22
N GLY A 90 -18.25 13.49 10.45
CA GLY A 90 -18.50 14.92 10.22
C GLY A 90 -19.87 15.19 9.61
N GLY A 91 -20.28 14.43 8.61
CA GLY A 91 -21.62 14.53 8.00
C GLY A 91 -22.74 14.22 8.99
N LYS A 92 -22.59 13.19 9.83
CA LYS A 92 -23.57 12.89 10.90
C LYS A 92 -23.66 14.02 11.92
N VAL A 93 -22.55 14.63 12.29
CA VAL A 93 -22.52 15.79 13.22
C VAL A 93 -23.14 17.03 12.59
N LEU A 94 -22.82 17.35 11.32
CA LEU A 94 -23.42 18.48 10.60
C LEU A 94 -24.93 18.33 10.45
N LYS A 95 -25.41 17.11 10.19
CA LYS A 95 -26.84 16.79 10.15
C LYS A 95 -27.52 16.99 11.50
N MET A 96 -26.86 16.63 12.62
CA MET A 96 -27.36 16.93 13.97
C MET A 96 -27.42 18.44 14.26
N LEU A 97 -26.53 19.23 13.63
CA LEU A 97 -26.49 20.69 13.75
C LEU A 97 -27.43 21.42 12.77
N GLY A 98 -28.20 20.70 11.95
CA GLY A 98 -29.16 21.27 11.01
C GLY A 98 -28.55 21.92 9.77
N ILE A 99 -27.28 21.62 9.47
CA ILE A 99 -26.59 22.14 8.27
C ILE A 99 -26.70 21.08 7.16
N ASP A 100 -27.52 21.35 6.15
CA ASP A 100 -27.61 20.50 4.97
C ASP A 100 -26.46 20.77 4.00
N VAL A 101 -25.85 19.67 3.54
CA VAL A 101 -24.76 19.70 2.55
C VAL A 101 -25.38 19.86 1.15
N PRO A 102 -24.77 20.62 0.22
CA PRO A 102 -25.33 20.85 -1.12
C PRO A 102 -25.58 19.53 -1.88
N SER A 103 -26.85 19.22 -2.14
CA SER A 103 -27.31 17.99 -2.79
C SER A 103 -26.86 17.83 -4.24
N VAL A 104 -26.56 18.94 -4.92
CA VAL A 104 -26.26 19.00 -6.37
C VAL A 104 -24.99 18.23 -6.76
N ILE A 105 -24.02 18.09 -5.85
CA ILE A 105 -22.77 17.34 -6.11
C ILE A 105 -22.99 15.82 -6.01
N PHE A 106 -23.99 15.39 -5.21
CA PHE A 106 -24.26 13.97 -4.94
C PHE A 106 -25.18 13.30 -5.96
N GLU A 107 -25.89 14.08 -6.80
CA GLU A 107 -26.84 13.53 -7.78
C GLU A 107 -26.14 12.82 -8.95
N ASN A 108 -24.91 13.24 -9.30
CA ASN A 108 -24.22 12.73 -10.47
C ASN A 108 -23.14 11.69 -10.11
N LYS A 109 -23.56 10.41 -9.98
CA LYS A 109 -22.71 9.26 -9.58
C LYS A 109 -21.38 9.18 -10.33
N PHE A 110 -21.35 9.55 -11.62
CA PHE A 110 -20.13 9.53 -12.44
C PHE A 110 -19.09 10.56 -11.99
N ILE A 111 -19.52 11.79 -11.67
CA ILE A 111 -18.63 12.86 -11.21
C ILE A 111 -18.02 12.50 -9.85
N ILE A 112 -18.81 11.90 -8.96
CA ILE A 112 -18.34 11.44 -7.64
C ILE A 112 -17.24 10.39 -7.78
N ILE A 113 -17.44 9.37 -8.62
CA ILE A 113 -16.43 8.34 -8.87
C ILE A 113 -15.14 8.95 -9.41
N LEU A 114 -15.25 9.89 -10.36
CA LEU A 114 -14.09 10.54 -10.96
C LEU A 114 -13.31 11.39 -9.94
N LEU A 115 -14.02 12.06 -9.04
CA LEU A 115 -13.46 12.86 -7.96
C LEU A 115 -12.79 11.98 -6.89
N LEU A 116 -13.37 10.81 -6.59
CA LEU A 116 -12.76 9.80 -5.72
C LEU A 116 -11.45 9.26 -6.30
N ILE A 117 -11.43 8.93 -7.60
CA ILE A 117 -10.21 8.45 -8.29
C ILE A 117 -9.13 9.54 -8.26
N ALA A 118 -9.48 10.79 -8.54
CA ALA A 118 -8.56 11.92 -8.48
C ALA A 118 -8.00 12.13 -7.06
N LEU A 119 -8.86 11.99 -6.04
CA LEU A 119 -8.47 12.15 -4.64
C LEU A 119 -7.54 11.03 -4.17
N VAL A 120 -7.83 9.78 -4.52
CA VAL A 120 -6.93 8.63 -4.24
C VAL A 120 -5.59 8.83 -4.94
N SER A 121 -5.60 9.23 -6.21
CA SER A 121 -4.36 9.48 -6.99
C SER A 121 -3.52 10.60 -6.37
N TYR A 122 -4.16 11.67 -5.90
CA TYR A 122 -3.50 12.78 -5.21
C TYR A 122 -2.90 12.35 -3.87
N LEU A 123 -3.62 11.53 -3.08
CA LEU A 123 -3.10 10.96 -1.84
C LEU A 123 -1.91 10.04 -2.08
N CYS A 124 -1.95 9.22 -3.14
CA CYS A 124 -0.80 8.41 -3.58
C CYS A 124 0.42 9.29 -3.84
N TYR A 125 0.26 10.36 -4.60
CA TYR A 125 1.34 11.28 -4.92
C TYR A 125 1.94 11.95 -3.67
N ILE A 126 1.10 12.47 -2.77
CA ILE A 126 1.57 13.07 -1.51
C ILE A 126 2.30 12.06 -0.63
N ASN A 127 1.74 10.85 -0.50
CA ASN A 127 2.33 9.82 0.37
C ASN A 127 3.66 9.33 -0.19
N GLU A 128 3.77 9.19 -1.50
CA GLU A 128 5.03 8.88 -2.16
C GLU A 128 6.09 9.94 -1.85
N PHE A 129 5.75 11.22 -1.99
CA PHE A 129 6.64 12.31 -1.62
C PHE A 129 6.99 12.31 -0.12
N PHE A 130 6.06 11.98 0.76
CA PHE A 130 6.29 12.00 2.22
C PHE A 130 7.13 10.81 2.71
N VAL A 131 6.88 9.62 2.17
CA VAL A 131 7.50 8.35 2.59
C VAL A 131 8.88 8.18 1.96
N LEU A 132 9.06 8.61 0.71
CA LEU A 132 10.34 8.51 -0.01
C LEU A 132 11.29 9.68 0.24
N LYS A 133 10.85 10.75 0.92
CA LYS A 133 11.71 11.89 1.24
C LYS A 133 12.95 11.47 2.03
N ASN A 134 14.13 11.89 1.60
CA ASN A 134 15.40 11.76 2.32
C ASN A 134 15.79 10.32 2.72
N ASP A 135 15.47 9.31 1.90
CA ASP A 135 15.75 7.89 2.17
C ASP A 135 15.24 7.41 3.55
N LYS A 136 14.20 8.06 4.08
CA LYS A 136 13.67 7.79 5.41
C LYS A 136 13.24 6.33 5.57
N TYR A 137 12.67 5.76 4.52
CA TYR A 137 12.27 4.35 4.47
C TYR A 137 13.45 3.40 4.70
N ARG A 138 14.68 3.68 4.20
CA ARG A 138 15.85 2.80 4.39
C ARG A 138 16.20 2.64 5.86
N LYS A 139 16.12 3.73 6.63
CA LYS A 139 16.37 3.72 8.07
C LYS A 139 15.35 2.85 8.80
N PHE A 140 14.08 2.95 8.42
CA PHE A 140 13.02 2.14 9.00
C PHE A 140 13.12 0.65 8.63
N PHE A 141 13.48 0.33 7.39
CA PHE A 141 13.71 -1.05 6.95
C PHE A 141 14.85 -1.69 7.75
N ALA A 142 15.98 -1.00 7.88
CA ALA A 142 17.10 -1.47 8.70
C ALA A 142 16.70 -1.67 10.18
N GLU A 143 15.89 -0.77 10.73
CA GLU A 143 15.37 -0.90 12.09
C GLU A 143 14.44 -2.12 12.25
N PHE A 144 13.56 -2.36 11.28
CA PHE A 144 12.64 -3.50 11.29
C PHE A 144 13.36 -4.83 11.11
N GLU A 145 14.33 -4.91 10.20
CA GLU A 145 15.19 -6.08 10.03
C GLU A 145 16.03 -6.37 11.27
N LYS A 146 16.57 -5.33 11.93
CA LYS A 146 17.31 -5.49 13.19
C LYS A 146 16.42 -6.04 14.30
N LYS A 147 15.16 -5.60 14.38
CA LYS A 147 14.21 -6.01 15.42
C LYS A 147 13.63 -7.42 15.18
N LYS A 148 13.62 -7.91 13.94
CA LYS A 148 13.09 -9.24 13.53
C LYS A 148 11.69 -9.59 14.05
N ARG A 149 10.84 -8.58 14.33
CA ARG A 149 9.46 -8.77 14.82
C ARG A 149 8.46 -8.94 13.67
N TYR A 150 8.80 -9.73 12.66
CA TYR A 150 8.03 -9.84 11.42
C TYR A 150 6.58 -10.26 11.66
N LEU A 151 6.36 -11.26 12.52
CA LEU A 151 5.01 -11.75 12.84
C LEU A 151 4.10 -10.66 13.41
N LEU A 152 4.66 -9.76 14.23
CA LEU A 152 3.91 -8.63 14.79
C LEU A 152 3.60 -7.58 13.71
N TYR A 153 4.55 -7.28 12.81
CA TYR A 153 4.34 -6.31 11.73
C TYR A 153 3.29 -6.79 10.73
N TYR A 154 3.40 -8.05 10.28
CA TYR A 154 2.41 -8.66 9.41
C TYR A 154 1.05 -8.84 10.11
N GLY A 155 1.03 -9.14 11.41
CA GLY A 155 -0.21 -9.17 12.20
C GLY A 155 -0.93 -7.82 12.18
N ILE A 156 -0.22 -6.71 12.43
CA ILE A 156 -0.79 -5.35 12.34
C ILE A 156 -1.30 -5.07 10.93
N TYR A 157 -0.53 -5.41 9.91
CA TYR A 157 -0.89 -5.18 8.51
C TYR A 157 -2.17 -5.95 8.10
N VAL A 158 -2.27 -7.25 8.45
CA VAL A 158 -3.45 -8.06 8.14
C VAL A 158 -4.68 -7.56 8.89
N VAL A 159 -4.56 -7.27 10.18
CA VAL A 159 -5.67 -6.72 10.98
C VAL A 159 -6.14 -5.37 10.40
N SER A 160 -5.21 -4.51 9.98
CA SER A 160 -5.54 -3.26 9.29
C SER A 160 -6.38 -3.51 8.05
N LEU A 161 -5.94 -4.43 7.17
CA LEU A 161 -6.67 -4.74 5.94
C LEU A 161 -8.08 -5.28 6.22
N ILE A 162 -8.23 -6.17 7.20
CA ILE A 162 -9.53 -6.73 7.58
C ILE A 162 -10.47 -5.62 8.06
N ILE A 163 -9.99 -4.72 8.93
CA ILE A 163 -10.78 -3.60 9.44
C ILE A 163 -11.18 -2.67 8.29
N GLN A 164 -10.25 -2.32 7.40
CA GLN A 164 -10.52 -1.47 6.23
C GLN A 164 -11.55 -2.11 5.30
N LEU A 165 -11.41 -3.40 4.99
CA LEU A 165 -12.37 -4.11 4.14
C LEU A 165 -13.76 -4.19 4.77
N ALA A 166 -13.84 -4.55 6.06
CA ALA A 166 -15.12 -4.64 6.77
C ALA A 166 -15.83 -3.29 6.82
N THR A 167 -15.09 -2.21 7.08
CA THR A 167 -15.65 -0.86 7.10
C THR A 167 -16.04 -0.39 5.70
N PHE A 168 -15.20 -0.54 4.67
CA PHE A 168 -15.60 -0.22 3.29
C PHE A 168 -16.84 -0.99 2.84
N TYR A 169 -16.95 -2.27 3.21
CA TYR A 169 -18.14 -3.07 2.94
C TYR A 169 -19.39 -2.48 3.61
N MET A 170 -19.30 -2.12 4.90
CA MET A 170 -20.40 -1.45 5.60
C MET A 170 -20.79 -0.12 4.96
N LEU A 171 -19.82 0.67 4.51
CA LEU A 171 -20.06 1.93 3.81
C LEU A 171 -20.74 1.73 2.47
N PHE A 172 -20.30 0.72 1.71
CA PHE A 172 -20.91 0.37 0.44
C PHE A 172 -22.38 -0.03 0.63
N MET A 173 -22.67 -0.82 1.68
CA MET A 173 -24.05 -1.20 2.02
C MET A 173 -24.93 -0.03 2.46
N GLU A 174 -24.38 1.02 3.07
CA GLU A 174 -25.11 2.24 3.46
C GLU A 174 -25.43 3.13 2.25
N ILE A 175 -24.58 3.15 1.22
CA ILE A 175 -24.78 3.94 -0.02
C ILE A 175 -25.73 3.25 -1.01
N VAL A 176 -25.77 1.91 -1.03
CA VAL A 176 -26.59 1.13 -1.97
C VAL A 176 -28.07 1.02 -1.53
N LYS A 177 -28.39 1.33 -0.28
CA LYS A 177 -29.77 1.43 0.23
C LYS A 177 -30.43 2.74 -0.17
#